data_AF-A0A7I0J4S1-F1
#
_entry.id   AF-A0A7I0J4S1-F1
#
_cell.length_a   1.000
_cell.length_b   1.000
_cell.length_c   1.000
_cell.angle_alpha   90.00
_cell.angle_beta   90.00
_cell.angle_gamma   90.00
#
_symmetry.space_group_name_H-M   'P 1'
#
loop_
_entity.id
_entity.type
_entity.pdbx_description
1 polymer ?
#
loop_
_entity_poly.entity_id
_entity_poly.type
_entity_poly.pdbx_seq_one_letter_code
_entity_poly.pdbx_strand_id
1 'polypeptide(L)'
;YPTLTFLEEAGYAVSSSEGNKKVFSITEAGKAHLEENREMIDGVLDHLERFGRKMAAAREWFGWGDDKDEGRRGRSEKRDQFRALRHRLRAALGDIADAP
;
A
#
# COMPACT_ATOMS: atom_id res chain seq x y z
N TYR A 1 -21.03 5.45 11.75
CA TYR A 1 -19.63 5.30 11.31
C TYR A 1 -18.78 5.04 12.54
N PRO A 2 -18.44 3.78 12.85
CA PRO A 2 -17.88 3.39 14.15
C PRO A 2 -16.60 4.15 14.52
N THR A 3 -15.67 4.33 13.58
CA THR A 3 -14.43 5.10 13.83
C THR A 3 -14.68 6.59 14.06
N LEU A 4 -15.60 7.21 13.30
CA LEU A 4 -15.93 8.63 13.48
C LEU A 4 -16.66 8.88 14.80
N THR A 5 -17.53 7.95 15.21
CA THR A 5 -18.19 7.99 16.52
C THR A 5 -17.17 7.89 17.65
N PHE A 6 -16.22 6.96 17.55
CA PHE A 6 -15.14 6.83 18.54
C PHE A 6 -14.32 8.12 18.69
N LEU A 7 -13.96 8.77 17.58
CA LEU A 7 -13.20 10.03 17.61
C LEU A 7 -13.99 11.19 18.22
N GLU A 8 -15.31 11.19 18.06
CA GLU A 8 -16.21 12.17 18.67
C GLU A 8 -16.34 11.95 20.19
N GLU A 9 -16.52 10.69 20.61
CA GLU A 9 -16.58 10.31 22.03
C GLU A 9 -15.24 10.55 22.77
N ALA A 10 -14.11 10.34 22.08
CA ALA A 10 -12.78 10.64 22.61
C ALA A 10 -12.45 12.14 22.61
N GLY A 11 -13.32 12.99 22.03
CA GLY A 11 -13.11 14.45 21.95
C GLY A 11 -12.06 14.89 20.92
N TYR A 12 -11.58 13.99 20.06
CA TYR A 12 -10.61 14.29 19.00
C TYR A 12 -11.25 14.83 17.72
N ALA A 13 -12.55 14.60 17.52
CA ALA A 13 -13.32 15.16 16.43
C ALA A 13 -14.63 15.76 16.96
N VAL A 14 -15.13 16.79 16.27
CA VAL A 14 -16.46 17.36 16.51
C VAL A 14 -17.27 17.28 15.23
N SER A 15 -18.56 17.07 15.40
CA SER A 15 -19.50 17.02 14.29
C SER A 15 -20.38 18.26 14.22
N SER A 16 -20.70 18.66 13.00
CA SER A 16 -21.67 19.70 12.69
C SER A 16 -22.64 19.20 11.63
N SER A 17 -23.91 19.58 11.74
CA SER A 17 -24.90 19.28 10.70
C SER A 17 -24.87 20.39 9.66
N GLU A 18 -24.45 20.04 8.45
CA GLU A 18 -24.50 20.91 7.28
C GLU A 18 -25.56 20.36 6.32
N GLY A 19 -26.76 20.95 6.37
CA GLY A 19 -27.92 20.47 5.63
C GLY A 19 -28.32 19.04 6.02
N ASN A 20 -28.19 18.09 5.09
CA ASN A 20 -28.49 16.68 5.30
C ASN A 20 -27.25 15.80 5.61
N LYS A 21 -26.07 16.42 5.80
CA LYS A 21 -24.82 15.71 6.07
C LYS A 21 -24.27 16.05 7.45
N LYS A 22 -23.69 15.05 8.11
CA LYS A 22 -22.89 15.21 9.32
C LYS A 22 -21.43 15.41 8.89
N VAL A 23 -20.92 16.62 9.06
CA VAL A 23 -19.53 16.99 8.73
C VAL A 23 -18.69 16.89 9.99
N PHE A 24 -17.52 16.25 9.89
CA PHE A 24 -16.61 16.06 11.01
C PHE A 24 -15.37 16.94 10.82
N SER A 25 -14.92 17.54 11.91
CA SER A 25 -13.71 18.36 11.95
C SER A 25 -12.86 17.98 13.16
N ILE A 26 -11.54 18.05 13.02
CA ILE A 26 -10.61 17.74 14.11
C ILE A 26 -10.65 18.85 15.17
N THR A 27 -10.61 18.46 16.45
CA THR A 27 -10.52 19.41 17.58
C THR A 27 -9.07 19.78 17.88
N GLU A 28 -8.84 20.81 18.70
CA GLU A 28 -7.49 21.14 19.17
C GLU A 28 -6.89 20.01 20.02
N ALA A 29 -7.70 19.32 20.82
CA ALA A 29 -7.26 18.13 21.55
C ALA A 29 -6.85 17.00 20.60
N GLY A 30 -7.60 16.80 19.50
CA GLY A 30 -7.23 15.84 18.45
C GLY A 30 -5.91 16.21 17.77
N LYS A 31 -5.67 17.49 17.49
CA LYS A 31 -4.40 17.96 16.93
C LYS A 31 -3.23 17.74 17.90
N ALA A 32 -3.40 18.08 19.17
CA ALA A 32 -2.39 17.85 20.21
C ALA A 32 -2.05 16.36 20.33
N HIS A 33 -3.07 15.49 20.34
CA HIS A 33 -2.87 14.05 20.40
C HIS A 33 -2.09 13.51 19.19
N LEU A 34 -2.33 14.04 17.98
CA LEU A 34 -1.55 13.69 16.80
C LEU A 34 -0.10 14.17 16.90
N GLU A 35 0.13 15.38 17.42
CA GLU A 35 1.47 15.93 17.56
C GLU A 35 2.29 15.17 18.61
N GLU A 36 1.69 14.82 19.74
CA GLU A 36 2.32 14.01 20.80
C GLU A 36 2.76 12.63 20.29
N ASN A 37 2.05 12.07 19.32
CA ASN A 37 2.31 10.74 18.76
C ASN A 37 3.02 10.81 17.40
N ARG A 38 3.49 11.98 16.98
CA ARG A 38 4.01 12.22 15.63
C ARG A 38 5.16 11.30 15.26
N GLU A 39 6.14 11.13 16.13
CA GLU A 39 7.29 10.25 15.89
C GLU A 39 6.87 8.79 15.67
N MET A 40 5.90 8.31 16.44
CA MET A 40 5.35 6.96 16.30
C MET A 40 4.59 6.81 14.98
N ILE A 41 3.75 7.78 14.64
CA ILE A 41 2.97 7.81 13.40
C ILE A 41 3.92 7.82 12.20
N ASP A 42 4.94 8.67 12.22
CA ASP A 42 5.95 8.76 11.17
C ASP A 42 6.67 7.42 10.99
N GLY A 43 7.01 6.72 12.08
CA GLY A 43 7.59 5.38 12.03
C GLY A 43 6.68 4.34 11.38
N VAL A 44 5.37 4.35 11.69
CA VAL A 44 4.40 3.44 11.06
C VAL A 44 4.23 3.76 9.58
N LEU A 45 4.16 5.04 9.21
CA LEU A 45 4.03 5.48 7.83
C LEU A 45 5.27 5.13 7.00
N ASP A 46 6.48 5.34 7.53
CA ASP A 46 7.73 4.91 6.88
C ASP A 46 7.75 3.39 6.66
N HIS A 47 7.33 2.61 7.67
CA HIS A 47 7.25 1.16 7.52
C HIS A 47 6.28 0.75 6.41
N LEU A 48 5.10 1.37 6.36
CA LEU A 48 4.10 1.10 5.33
C LEU A 48 4.62 1.50 3.94
N GLU A 49 5.32 2.62 3.82
CA GLU A 49 5.92 3.07 2.57
C GLU A 49 6.98 2.07 2.07
N ARG A 50 7.89 1.63 2.94
CA ARG A 50 8.92 0.63 2.61
C ARG A 50 8.29 -0.67 2.13
N PHE A 51 7.24 -1.13 2.82
CA PHE A 51 6.51 -2.33 2.40
C PHE A 51 5.80 -2.12 1.06
N GLY A 52 5.15 -0.97 0.87
CA GLY A 52 4.50 -0.59 -0.38
C GLY A 52 5.46 -0.58 -1.57
N ARG A 53 6.67 -0.02 -1.41
CA ARG A 53 7.72 -0.03 -2.43
C ARG A 53 8.15 -1.46 -2.79
N LYS A 54 8.36 -2.33 -1.80
CA LYS A 54 8.67 -3.76 -2.03
C LYS A 54 7.55 -4.48 -2.76
N MET A 55 6.29 -4.23 -2.40
CA MET A 55 5.12 -4.83 -3.05
C MET A 55 4.93 -4.31 -4.48
N ALA A 56 5.20 -3.03 -4.74
CA ALA A 56 5.19 -2.47 -6.09
C ALA A 56 6.25 -3.12 -6.97
N ALA A 57 7.50 -3.24 -6.46
CA ALA A 57 8.56 -3.97 -7.14
C ALA A 57 8.18 -5.45 -7.35
N ALA A 58 7.58 -6.11 -6.36
CA ALA A 58 7.12 -7.49 -6.51
C ALA A 58 6.03 -7.61 -7.60
N ARG A 59 5.06 -6.68 -7.65
CA ARG A 59 4.02 -6.67 -8.69
C ARG A 59 4.61 -6.52 -10.09
N GLU A 60 5.59 -5.64 -10.26
CA GLU A 60 6.33 -5.48 -11.51
C GLU A 60 7.14 -6.74 -11.85
N TRP A 61 7.72 -7.39 -10.84
CA TRP A 61 8.59 -8.54 -11.05
C TRP A 61 7.85 -9.87 -11.29
N PHE A 62 6.69 -10.05 -10.67
CA PHE A 62 5.88 -11.26 -10.76
C PHE A 62 4.71 -11.12 -11.74
N GLY A 63 4.50 -9.94 -12.35
CA GLY A 63 3.47 -9.74 -13.36
C GLY A 63 2.04 -9.89 -12.82
N TRP A 64 1.82 -9.68 -11.52
CA TRP A 64 0.52 -9.82 -10.84
C TRP A 64 -0.57 -8.82 -11.31
N GLY A 65 -0.30 -8.03 -12.36
CA GLY A 65 -1.24 -7.13 -13.01
C GLY A 65 -1.66 -7.54 -14.43
N ASP A 66 -1.19 -8.68 -14.95
CA ASP A 66 -1.39 -9.09 -16.35
C ASP A 66 -2.56 -10.09 -16.56
N ASP A 67 -3.37 -10.36 -15.54
CA ASP A 67 -4.48 -11.34 -15.61
C ASP A 67 -5.85 -10.72 -15.95
N LYS A 68 -5.88 -9.48 -16.43
CA LYS A 68 -7.10 -8.87 -16.97
C LYS A 68 -6.83 -8.20 -18.31
N ASP A 69 -6.33 -8.93 -19.29
CA ASP A 69 -6.87 -8.75 -20.64
C ASP A 69 -6.57 -9.91 -21.59
N GLU A 70 -7.60 -10.22 -22.38
CA GLU A 70 -7.53 -10.89 -23.68
C GLU A 70 -7.27 -12.40 -23.74
N GLY A 71 -8.38 -13.14 -23.82
CA GLY A 71 -8.44 -14.23 -24.77
C GLY A 71 -8.17 -13.72 -26.20
N ARG A 72 -7.02 -14.08 -26.78
CA ARG A 72 -6.79 -14.23 -28.24
C ARG A 72 -5.43 -14.90 -28.50
N ARG A 73 -5.47 -16.23 -28.39
CA ARG A 73 -4.62 -17.25 -29.01
C ARG A 73 -3.68 -16.72 -30.11
N GLY A 74 -2.39 -16.52 -29.81
CA GLY A 74 -1.38 -16.18 -30.83
C GLY A 74 -0.05 -15.61 -30.33
N ARG A 75 0.04 -15.14 -29.07
CA ARG A 75 1.23 -14.50 -28.49
C ARG A 75 1.86 -15.31 -27.33
N SER A 76 1.84 -16.64 -27.40
CA SER A 76 2.32 -17.49 -26.29
C SER A 76 3.83 -17.72 -26.33
N GLU A 77 4.37 -18.27 -27.42
CA GLU A 77 5.70 -18.90 -27.40
C GLU A 77 6.86 -17.94 -27.09
N LYS A 78 6.87 -16.73 -27.68
CA LYS A 78 7.92 -15.75 -27.40
C LYS A 78 7.83 -15.18 -25.97
N ARG A 79 6.61 -15.08 -25.42
CA ARG A 79 6.36 -14.60 -24.05
C ARG A 79 6.80 -15.65 -23.03
N ASP A 80 6.57 -16.92 -23.34
CA ASP A 80 6.99 -18.07 -22.54
C ASP A 80 8.52 -18.20 -22.52
N GLN A 81 9.19 -18.02 -23.66
CA GLN A 81 10.65 -17.98 -23.75
C GLN A 81 11.25 -16.80 -22.97
N PHE A 82 10.64 -15.62 -23.05
CA PHE A 82 11.10 -14.44 -22.32
C PHE A 82 10.89 -14.58 -20.80
N ARG A 83 9.77 -15.20 -20.37
CA ARG A 83 9.54 -15.56 -18.96
C ARG A 83 10.58 -16.58 -18.48
N ALA A 84 10.88 -17.62 -19.26
CA ALA A 84 11.89 -18.63 -18.92
C ALA A 84 13.30 -18.05 -18.80
N LEU A 85 13.69 -17.14 -19.71
CA LEU A 85 14.97 -16.45 -19.65
C LEU A 85 15.06 -15.54 -18.42
N ARG A 86 13.99 -14.79 -18.12
CA ARG A 86 13.89 -13.96 -16.92
C ARG A 86 14.02 -14.78 -15.64
N HIS A 87 13.38 -15.96 -15.58
CA HIS A 87 13.50 -16.86 -14.43
C HIS A 87 14.93 -17.37 -14.22
N ARG A 88 15.64 -17.73 -15.30
CA ARG A 88 17.04 -18.20 -15.22
C ARG A 88 18.01 -17.09 -14.81
N LEU A 89 17.84 -15.88 -15.36
CA LEU A 89 18.65 -14.73 -14.97
C LEU A 89 18.43 -14.38 -13.48
N ARG A 90 17.19 -14.51 -13.01
CA ARG A 90 16.82 -14.26 -11.62
C ARG A 90 17.39 -15.30 -10.65
N ALA A 91 17.43 -16.58 -11.02
CA ALA A 91 18.08 -17.60 -10.20
C ALA A 91 19.58 -17.31 -10.02
N ALA A 92 20.26 -16.95 -11.11
CA ALA A 92 21.68 -16.60 -11.07
C ALA A 92 21.97 -15.35 -10.22
N LEU A 93 21.11 -14.33 -10.27
CA LEU A 93 21.27 -13.12 -9.46
C LEU A 93 20.91 -13.33 -7.99
N GLY A 94 19.99 -14.26 -7.69
CA GLY A 94 19.67 -14.66 -6.31
C GLY A 94 20.82 -15.39 -5.65
N ASP A 95 21.43 -16.36 -6.35
CA ASP A 95 22.58 -17.11 -5.85
C ASP A 95 23.82 -16.22 -5.63
N ILE A 96 23.96 -15.13 -6.41
CA ILE A 96 25.03 -14.14 -6.23
C ILE A 96 24.77 -13.21 -5.03
N ALA A 97 23.50 -12.93 -4.72
CA ALA A 97 23.12 -12.05 -3.60
C ALA A 97 23.09 -12.76 -2.23
N ASP A 98 23.00 -14.10 -2.19
CA ASP A 98 23.05 -14.94 -0.99
C ASP A 98 24.43 -15.57 -0.72
N ALA A 99 25.47 -15.21 -1.50
CA ALA A 99 26.85 -15.57 -1.19
C ALA A 99 27.38 -14.72 -0.01
N PRO A 100 28.06 -15.32 1.00
CA PRO A 100 28.48 -14.62 2.22
C PRO A 100 29.50 -13.49 1.99
#